data_AF-W4VL23-F1
#
_entry.id   AF-W4VL23-F1
#
_cell.length_a   1.000
_cell.length_b   1.000
_cell.length_c   1.000
_cell.angle_alpha   90.00
_cell.angle_beta   90.00
_cell.angle_gamma   90.00
#
_symmetry.space_group_name_H-M   'P 1'
#
loop_
_entity.id
_entity.type
_entity.pdbx_description
1 polymer ?
#
loop_
_entity_poly.entity_id
_entity_poly.type
_entity_poly.pdbx_seq_one_letter_code
_entity_poly.pdbx_strand_id
1 'polypeptide(L)' 'MSRGAIKTNIGENTEKTPELDKINIPVKFPEGDKPLDSRPGKPEEIAQLVTFLASDLSSHITGTELFIDGAESLLK' A
#
# COMPACT_ATOMS: atom_id res chain seq x y z
N MET A 1 -0.01 -10.47 -1.41
CA MET A 1 0.59 -9.13 -1.62
C MET A 1 -0.50 -8.13 -1.30
N SER A 2 -0.45 -7.54 -0.12
CA SER A 2 -1.27 -6.39 0.21
C SER A 2 -0.52 -5.13 -0.19
N ARG A 3 -1.22 -4.17 -0.82
CA ARG A 3 -0.66 -2.91 -1.30
C ARG A 3 -1.27 -1.77 -0.48
N GLY A 4 -0.40 -0.91 0.05
CA GLY A 4 -0.81 0.40 0.54
C GLY A 4 -1.12 1.36 -0.60
N ALA A 5 -1.21 2.65 -0.31
CA ALA A 5 -1.45 3.67 -1.32
C ALA A 5 -0.31 3.71 -2.35
N ILE A 6 -0.64 3.37 -3.60
CA ILE A 6 0.24 3.46 -4.76
C ILE A 6 -0.17 4.67 -5.59
N LYS A 7 0.81 5.42 -6.10
CA LYS A 7 0.57 6.52 -7.04
C LYS A 7 -0.07 5.99 -8.32
N THR A 8 -1.38 6.11 -8.39
CA THR A 8 -2.24 5.71 -9.52
C THR A 8 -3.35 6.74 -9.68
N ASN A 9 -4.10 6.65 -10.78
CA ASN A 9 -5.22 7.55 -11.08
C ASN A 9 -6.53 7.11 -10.39
N ILE A 10 -6.49 6.11 -9.50
CA ILE A 10 -7.71 5.44 -9.00
C ILE A 10 -8.59 6.34 -8.12
N GLY A 11 -7.99 7.37 -7.52
CA GLY A 11 -8.72 8.40 -6.75
C GLY A 11 -9.59 9.31 -7.60
N GLU A 12 -9.41 9.32 -8.93
CA GLU A 12 -10.16 10.20 -9.84
C GLU A 12 -11.51 9.62 -10.27
N ASN A 13 -11.81 8.36 -9.93
CA ASN A 13 -13.02 7.67 -10.41
C ASN A 13 -13.78 6.89 -9.32
N THR A 14 -13.52 7.21 -8.05
CA THR A 14 -14.19 6.57 -6.91
C THR A 14 -15.16 7.56 -6.26
N GLU A 15 -16.45 7.42 -6.53
CA GLU A 15 -17.51 8.19 -5.89
C GLU A 15 -17.75 7.68 -4.46
N LYS A 16 -17.59 8.55 -3.46
CA LYS A 16 -17.90 8.22 -2.06
C LYS A 16 -19.36 8.55 -1.77
N THR A 17 -20.09 7.62 -1.15
CA THR A 17 -21.47 7.89 -0.73
C THR A 17 -21.49 8.72 0.57
N PRO A 18 -22.49 9.60 0.77
CA PRO A 18 -22.59 10.46 1.96
C PRO A 18 -22.67 9.69 3.30
N GLU A 19 -23.10 8.44 3.29
CA GLU A 19 -23.23 7.60 4.48
C GLU A 19 -21.88 7.22 5.09
N LEU A 20 -20.80 7.22 4.29
CA LEU A 20 -19.44 6.88 4.73
C LEU A 20 -18.89 7.88 5.76
N ASP A 21 -19.36 9.13 5.75
CA ASP A 21 -18.92 10.16 6.69
C ASP A 21 -19.27 9.84 8.14
N LYS A 22 -20.33 9.04 8.37
CA LYS A 22 -20.78 8.65 9.71
C LYS A 22 -19.97 7.52 10.34
N ILE A 23 -19.15 6.83 9.55
CA ILE A 23 -18.38 5.64 9.97
C ILE A 23 -16.88 5.97 10.11
N ASN A 24 -16.46 7.14 9.64
CA ASN A 24 -15.05 7.52 9.60
C ASN A 24 -14.56 7.89 11.01
N ILE A 25 -13.74 7.02 11.63
CA ILE A 25 -13.10 7.32 12.91
C ILE A 25 -12.00 8.36 12.65
N PRO A 26 -12.02 9.53 13.30
CA PRO A 26 -11.04 10.59 13.04
C PRO A 26 -9.68 10.20 13.61
N VAL A 27 -8.84 9.59 12.77
CA VAL A 27 -7.43 9.31 13.06
C VAL A 27 -6.58 10.41 12.41
N LYS A 28 -5.66 11.01 13.17
CA LYS A 28 -4.71 12.00 12.67
C LYS A 28 -3.30 11.42 12.70
N PHE A 29 -2.62 11.49 11.56
CA PHE A 29 -1.20 11.17 11.43
C PHE A 29 -0.42 12.48 11.22
N PRO A 30 0.03 13.16 12.29
CA PRO A 30 0.68 14.48 12.18
C PRO A 30 1.96 14.46 11.35
N GLU A 31 2.64 13.31 11.28
CA GLU A 31 3.86 13.09 10.49
C GLU A 31 3.59 12.33 9.16
N GLY A 32 2.32 12.12 8.81
CA GLY A 32 1.90 11.35 7.65
C GLY A 32 1.64 9.86 7.93
N ASP A 33 0.93 9.19 7.04
CA ASP A 33 0.50 7.79 7.17
C ASP A 33 1.40 6.80 6.39
N LYS A 34 2.60 7.26 6.01
CA LYS A 34 3.64 6.50 5.29
C LYS A 34 4.94 6.58 6.08
N PRO A 35 5.17 5.69 7.07
CA PRO A 35 6.32 5.76 7.95
C PRO A 35 7.67 5.72 7.27
N LEU A 36 7.80 4.94 6.19
CA LEU A 36 9.11 4.66 5.61
C LEU A 36 9.74 5.89 4.93
N ASP A 37 8.95 6.61 4.14
CA ASP A 37 9.46 7.69 3.29
C ASP A 37 8.44 8.80 2.98
N SER A 38 7.34 8.85 3.75
CA SER A 38 6.32 9.92 3.67
C SER A 38 5.71 10.11 2.27
N ARG A 39 5.73 9.10 1.41
CA ARG A 39 5.15 9.15 0.06
C ARG A 39 4.37 7.88 -0.29
N PRO A 40 3.46 7.96 -1.27
CA PRO A 40 2.90 6.77 -1.89
C PRO A 40 4.00 5.93 -2.56
N GLY A 41 3.78 4.61 -2.59
CA GLY A 41 4.58 3.71 -3.41
C GLY A 41 4.40 4.02 -4.90
N LYS A 42 5.40 3.67 -5.70
CA LYS A 42 5.38 3.76 -7.15
C LYS A 42 5.08 2.40 -7.77
N PRO A 43 4.42 2.32 -8.93
CA PRO A 43 4.19 1.05 -9.63
C PRO A 43 5.48 0.24 -9.87
N GLU A 44 6.60 0.91 -10.11
CA GLU A 44 7.91 0.28 -10.34
C GLU A 44 8.40 -0.50 -9.12
N GLU A 45 8.09 -0.05 -7.90
CA GLU A 45 8.48 -0.74 -6.66
C GLU A 45 7.74 -2.08 -6.54
N ILE A 46 6.48 -2.12 -6.99
CA ILE A 46 5.74 -3.39 -7.07
C ILE A 46 6.29 -4.27 -8.19
N ALA A 47 6.62 -3.70 -9.35
CA ALA A 47 7.20 -4.46 -10.45
C ALA A 47 8.53 -5.11 -10.03
N GLN A 48 9.36 -4.41 -9.24
CA GLN A 48 10.58 -4.96 -8.66
C GLN A 48 10.31 -6.15 -7.74
N LEU A 49 9.34 -6.06 -6.83
CA LEU A 49 8.97 -7.18 -5.97
C LEU A 49 8.47 -8.39 -6.77
N VAL A 50 7.62 -8.16 -7.78
CA VAL A 50 7.15 -9.24 -8.67
C VAL A 50 8.32 -9.86 -9.44
N THR A 51 9.26 -9.04 -9.93
CA THR A 51 10.45 -9.51 -10.64
C THR A 51 11.33 -10.37 -9.75
N PHE A 52 11.53 -9.95 -8.49
CA PHE A 52 12.24 -10.74 -7.49
C PHE A 52 11.56 -12.09 -7.24
N LEU A 53 10.24 -12.09 -7.01
CA LEU A 53 9.46 -13.31 -6.73
C LEU A 53 9.36 -14.27 -7.93
N ALA A 54 9.52 -13.76 -9.15
CA ALA A 54 9.54 -14.56 -10.36
C ALA A 54 10.95 -15.12 -10.69
N SER A 55 11.97 -14.72 -9.94
CA SER A 55 13.37 -15.10 -10.19
C SER A 55 13.82 -16.26 -9.31
N ASP A 56 14.95 -16.89 -9.66
CA ASP A 56 15.58 -17.93 -8.84
C ASP A 56 16.04 -17.42 -7.46
N LEU A 57 16.16 -16.10 -7.27
CA LEU A 57 16.53 -15.48 -6.00
C LEU A 57 15.49 -15.73 -4.90
N SER A 58 14.25 -16.04 -5.27
CA SER A 58 13.16 -16.38 -4.35
C SER A 58 12.80 -17.87 -4.34
N SER A 59 13.70 -18.75 -4.80
CA SER A 59 13.44 -20.20 -4.97
C SER A 59 12.92 -20.93 -3.73
N HIS A 60 13.18 -20.42 -2.53
CA HIS A 60 12.69 -20.97 -1.26
C HIS A 60 11.59 -20.14 -0.57
N ILE A 61 11.07 -19.12 -1.25
CA ILE A 61 9.98 -18.28 -0.74
C ILE A 61 8.67 -18.76 -1.36
N THR A 62 7.81 -19.36 -0.55
CA THR A 62 6.48 -19.84 -0.98
C THR A 62 5.48 -19.75 0.18
N GLY A 63 4.19 -19.62 -0.14
CA GLY A 63 3.11 -19.57 0.87
C GLY A 63 3.10 -18.34 1.78
N THR A 64 3.96 -17.34 1.52
CA THR A 64 4.14 -16.17 2.36
C THR A 64 3.48 -14.94 1.76
N GLU A 65 2.86 -14.12 2.61
CA GLU A 65 2.41 -12.78 2.25
C GLU A 65 3.52 -11.74 2.45
N LEU A 66 3.73 -10.90 1.44
CA LEU A 66 4.66 -9.78 1.49
C LEU A 66 3.90 -8.46 1.35
N PHE A 67 4.29 -7.49 2.18
CA PHE A 67 3.73 -6.14 2.24
C PHE A 67 4.72 -5.16 1.61
N ILE A 68 4.24 -4.33 0.67
CA ILE A 68 5.01 -3.28 0.00
C ILE A 68 4.25 -1.96 0.04
N ASP A 69 4.06 -1.46 1.25
CA ASP A 69 3.14 -0.36 1.57
C ASP A 69 3.82 0.76 2.35
N GLY A 70 5.15 0.76 2.45
CA GLY A 70 5.90 1.75 3.22
C GLY A 70 5.58 1.71 4.72
N ALA A 71 5.19 0.54 5.25
CA ALA A 71 4.71 0.30 6.62
C ALA A 71 3.36 0.96 6.96
N GLU A 72 2.58 1.37 5.96
CA GLU A 72 1.23 1.92 6.16
C GLU A 72 0.29 0.97 6.91
N SER A 73 0.31 -0.33 6.61
CA SER A 73 -0.58 -1.30 7.26
C SER A 73 -0.27 -1.51 8.75
N LEU A 74 0.85 -0.99 9.26
CA LEU A 74 1.16 -1.02 10.69
C LEU A 74 0.57 0.17 11.46
N LEU A 75 0.01 1.16 10.75
CA LEU A 75 -0.58 2.36 11.35
C LEU A 75 -2.12 2.39 11.35
N LYS A 76 -2.77 1.55 10.53
CA LYS A 76 -4.21 1.60 10.25
C LYS A 76 -4.94 0.37 10.78
#